data_AF-A0AB36BFD5-F1
#
_entry.id   AF-A0AB36BFD5-F1
#
_cell.length_a   1.000
_cell.length_b   1.000
_cell.length_c   1.000
_cell.angle_alpha   90.00
_cell.angle_beta   90.00
_cell.angle_gamma   90.00
#
_symmetry.space_group_name_H-M   'P 1'
#
loop_
_entity.id
_entity.type
_entity.pdbx_description
1 polymer ?
#
loop_
_entity_poly.entity_id
_entity_poly.type
_entity_poly.pdbx_seq_one_letter_code
_entity_poly.pdbx_strand_id
1 'polypeptide(L)'
;MLTNVLNINDSNDGNRIKQGDKSVMRYRLVDTNNDDLNINGKSAKVFLNKSDKVEYVYQTEVKDNFVNLVIDDVIPAGIYTIEIWVENKYSFPSDNKAKIEVVESVVGKGIEDINNRNIWEEVLKFGIEKGLIKQDSGSDFVIGNQPPTDKNKIWIDTGVSE
;
A
#
# COMPACT_ATOMS: atom_id res chain seq x y z
N MET A 1 -32.06 0.42 -14.21
CA MET A 1 -30.92 1.25 -13.75
C MET A 1 -30.83 1.05 -12.25
N LEU A 2 -29.65 0.72 -11.72
CA LEU A 2 -29.43 0.59 -10.28
C LEU A 2 -29.05 1.97 -9.72
N THR A 3 -29.56 2.30 -8.54
CA THR A 3 -29.26 3.53 -7.81
C THR A 3 -28.68 3.15 -6.46
N ASN A 4 -27.59 3.81 -6.06
CA ASN A 4 -26.98 3.59 -4.75
C ASN A 4 -27.90 4.07 -3.63
N VAL A 5 -27.78 3.46 -2.45
CA VAL A 5 -28.36 4.03 -1.23
C VAL A 5 -27.36 5.02 -0.62
N LEU A 6 -26.11 4.59 -0.49
CA LEU A 6 -25.01 5.36 0.08
C LEU A 6 -23.96 5.68 -0.99
N ASN A 7 -23.44 6.90 -0.97
CA ASN A 7 -22.51 7.43 -1.96
C ASN A 7 -21.30 8.09 -1.31
N ILE A 8 -20.19 8.07 -2.03
CA ILE A 8 -19.00 8.88 -1.75
C ILE A 8 -18.88 9.94 -2.85
N ASN A 9 -18.70 11.19 -2.44
CA ASN A 9 -18.34 12.27 -3.35
C ASN A 9 -16.99 12.87 -2.96
N ASP A 10 -16.09 12.98 -3.93
CA ASP A 10 -14.80 13.64 -3.74
C ASP A 10 -15.02 15.14 -3.54
N SER A 11 -14.34 15.72 -2.56
CA SER A 11 -14.52 17.13 -2.16
C SER A 11 -13.83 18.16 -3.08
N ASN A 12 -13.49 17.77 -4.32
CA ASN A 12 -12.60 18.47 -5.27
C ASN A 12 -11.11 18.53 -4.88
N ASP A 13 -10.72 17.98 -3.73
CA ASP A 13 -9.31 17.82 -3.34
C ASP A 13 -8.55 16.78 -4.19
N GLY A 14 -9.29 16.02 -5.01
CA GLY A 14 -8.77 15.00 -5.91
C GLY A 14 -8.69 13.61 -5.27
N ASN A 15 -8.61 12.58 -6.13
CA ASN A 15 -8.52 11.17 -5.77
C ASN A 15 -7.25 10.51 -6.34
N ARG A 16 -6.26 11.32 -6.69
CA ARG A 16 -4.96 10.89 -7.22
C ARG A 16 -3.86 11.43 -6.32
N ILE A 17 -2.99 10.54 -5.86
CA ILE A 17 -1.92 10.88 -4.91
C ILE A 17 -0.61 10.18 -5.30
N LYS A 18 0.54 10.79 -5.02
CA LYS A 18 1.84 10.12 -5.21
C LYS A 18 2.15 9.17 -4.06
N GLN A 19 2.83 8.07 -4.33
CA GLN A 19 3.35 7.18 -3.28
C GLN A 19 4.18 7.94 -2.24
N GLY A 20 3.82 7.78 -0.97
CA GLY A 20 4.47 8.43 0.17
C GLY A 20 4.08 9.89 0.40
N ASP A 21 3.21 10.46 -0.43
CA ASP A 21 2.62 11.77 -0.17
C ASP A 21 1.53 11.64 0.91
N LYS A 22 1.58 12.51 1.91
CA LYS A 22 0.69 12.51 3.08
C LYS A 22 -0.41 13.58 3.00
N SER A 23 -0.65 14.10 1.80
CA SER A 23 -1.75 15.02 1.54
C SER A 23 -3.10 14.39 1.91
N VAL A 24 -4.01 15.22 2.44
CA VAL A 24 -5.34 14.77 2.87
C VAL A 24 -6.26 14.67 1.66
N MET A 25 -6.88 13.51 1.46
CA MET A 25 -8.02 13.34 0.56
C MET A 25 -9.30 13.34 1.38
N ARG A 26 -10.28 14.16 1.00
CA ARG A 26 -11.53 14.29 1.75
C ARG A 26 -12.72 13.78 0.94
N TYR A 27 -13.50 12.92 1.58
CA TYR A 27 -14.65 12.22 0.99
C TYR A 27 -15.93 12.59 1.73
N ARG A 28 -16.93 13.06 1.00
CA ARG A 28 -18.26 13.33 1.55
C ARG A 28 -19.10 12.06 1.54
N LEU A 29 -19.68 11.73 2.68
CA LEU A 29 -20.60 10.60 2.84
C LEU A 29 -22.03 11.10 2.64
N VAL A 30 -22.75 10.51 1.68
CA VAL A 30 -24.06 11.00 1.26
C VAL A 30 -25.06 9.85 1.14
N ASP A 31 -26.25 10.02 1.70
CA ASP A 31 -27.41 9.17 1.40
C ASP A 31 -28.17 9.73 0.20
N THR A 32 -28.63 8.87 -0.71
CA THR A 32 -29.32 9.27 -1.95
C THR A 32 -30.59 10.09 -1.70
N ASN A 33 -31.28 9.86 -0.57
CA ASN A 33 -32.48 10.61 -0.22
C ASN A 33 -32.17 11.88 0.59
N ASN A 34 -30.89 12.17 0.85
CA ASN A 34 -30.41 13.24 1.73
C ASN A 34 -30.91 13.12 3.19
N ASP A 35 -31.15 11.90 3.66
CA ASP A 35 -31.47 11.67 5.07
C ASP A 35 -30.27 11.98 5.97
N ASP A 36 -30.54 12.56 7.15
CA ASP A 36 -29.49 12.75 8.16
C ASP A 36 -29.18 11.40 8.85
N LEU A 37 -28.06 10.81 8.44
CA LEU A 37 -27.59 9.53 8.97
C LEU A 37 -27.10 9.63 10.43
N ASN A 38 -26.98 10.83 10.99
CA ASN A 38 -26.45 11.12 12.33
C ASN A 38 -25.08 10.45 12.55
N ILE A 39 -24.17 10.70 11.60
CA ILE A 39 -22.84 10.05 11.56
C ILE A 39 -21.69 10.89 12.09
N ASN A 40 -21.89 12.18 12.34
CA ASN A 40 -20.85 13.06 12.85
C ASN A 40 -20.35 12.63 14.23
N GLY A 41 -19.03 12.70 14.45
CA GLY A 41 -18.37 12.29 15.68
C GLY A 41 -18.10 10.79 15.78
N LYS A 42 -18.51 10.00 14.78
CA LYS A 42 -18.39 8.53 14.81
C LYS A 42 -17.08 8.05 14.21
N SER A 43 -16.59 6.93 14.72
CA SER A 43 -15.43 6.24 14.15
C SER A 43 -15.76 5.66 12.78
N ALA A 44 -14.82 5.84 11.85
CA ALA A 44 -14.87 5.29 10.51
C ALA A 44 -13.59 4.51 10.19
N LYS A 45 -13.74 3.50 9.32
CA LYS A 45 -12.64 2.75 8.71
C LYS A 45 -12.70 2.92 7.20
N VAL A 46 -11.58 3.31 6.62
CA VAL A 46 -11.41 3.42 5.17
C VAL A 46 -10.61 2.23 4.69
N PHE A 47 -11.17 1.49 3.74
CA PHE A 47 -10.58 0.32 3.12
C PHE A 47 -10.15 0.67 1.69
N LEU A 48 -8.90 0.32 1.35
CA LEU A 48 -8.42 0.35 -0.02
C LEU A 48 -8.29 -1.08 -0.53
N ASN A 49 -9.03 -1.37 -1.60
CA ASN A 49 -9.14 -2.70 -2.17
C ASN A 49 -8.55 -2.73 -3.57
N LYS A 50 -7.74 -3.75 -3.86
CA LYS A 50 -7.20 -4.03 -5.20
C LYS A 50 -7.49 -5.48 -5.55
N SER A 51 -8.01 -5.72 -6.76
CA SER A 51 -8.34 -7.08 -7.24
C SER A 51 -9.18 -7.91 -6.25
N ASP A 52 -10.22 -7.29 -5.66
CA ASP A 52 -11.15 -7.89 -4.69
C ASP A 52 -10.53 -8.37 -3.36
N LYS A 53 -9.31 -7.93 -3.05
CA LYS A 53 -8.67 -8.12 -1.74
C LYS A 53 -8.62 -6.80 -0.98
N VAL A 54 -8.96 -6.85 0.31
CA VAL A 54 -8.70 -5.75 1.25
C VAL A 54 -7.20 -5.69 1.50
N GLU A 55 -6.55 -4.62 1.04
CA GLU A 55 -5.11 -4.48 1.17
C GLU A 55 -4.72 -3.50 2.28
N TYR A 56 -5.45 -2.40 2.44
CA TYR A 56 -5.10 -1.34 3.40
C TYR A 56 -6.31 -0.84 4.18
N VAL A 57 -6.11 -0.56 5.48
CA VAL A 57 -7.16 -0.11 6.39
C VAL A 57 -6.69 1.09 7.19
N TYR A 58 -7.41 2.21 7.09
CA TYR A 58 -7.13 3.46 7.80
C TYR A 58 -8.26 3.80 8.75
N GLN A 59 -7.92 4.16 10.00
CA GLN A 59 -8.90 4.59 10.99
C GLN A 59 -9.02 6.11 11.02
N THR A 60 -10.24 6.60 11.14
CA THR A 60 -10.55 8.03 11.11
C THR A 60 -11.89 8.29 11.80
N GLU A 61 -12.36 9.53 11.74
CA GLU A 61 -13.62 9.99 12.33
C GLU A 61 -14.41 10.78 11.29
N VAL A 62 -15.74 10.68 11.33
CA VAL A 62 -16.62 11.48 10.49
C VAL A 62 -16.78 12.88 11.09
N LYS A 63 -16.46 13.92 10.31
CA LYS A 63 -16.63 15.34 10.68
C LYS A 63 -17.39 16.06 9.58
N ASP A 64 -18.50 16.69 9.93
CA ASP A 64 -19.38 17.41 9.00
C ASP A 64 -19.82 16.57 7.78
N ASN A 65 -20.08 15.27 7.98
CA ASN A 65 -20.35 14.25 6.98
C ASN A 65 -19.18 13.99 6.01
N PHE A 66 -17.96 14.35 6.41
CA PHE A 66 -16.75 14.04 5.68
C PHE A 66 -15.86 13.07 6.44
N VAL A 67 -15.11 12.29 5.67
CA VAL A 67 -13.97 11.52 6.14
C VAL A 67 -12.71 12.05 5.48
N ASN A 68 -11.71 12.34 6.30
CA ASN A 68 -10.36 12.64 5.83
C ASN A 68 -9.54 11.35 5.80
N LEU A 69 -8.99 11.03 4.64
CA LEU A 69 -8.04 9.96 4.43
C LEU A 69 -6.63 10.55 4.26
N VAL A 70 -5.69 10.02 5.04
CA VAL A 70 -4.25 10.21 4.83
C VAL A 70 -3.66 8.82 4.66
N ILE A 71 -2.99 8.58 3.53
CA ILE A 71 -2.20 7.37 3.31
C ILE A 71 -0.82 7.67 3.92
N ASP A 72 -0.61 7.21 5.15
CA ASP A 72 0.61 7.49 5.93
C ASP A 72 1.76 6.51 5.69
N ASP A 73 1.48 5.43 4.94
CA ASP A 73 2.43 4.42 4.46
C ASP A 73 2.79 4.60 2.97
N VAL A 74 3.88 3.94 2.54
CA VAL A 74 4.22 3.83 1.11
C VAL A 74 3.59 2.56 0.55
N ILE A 75 2.42 2.70 -0.07
CA ILE A 75 1.71 1.59 -0.72
C ILE A 75 2.04 1.49 -2.22
N PRO A 76 1.95 0.31 -2.85
CA PRO A 76 2.22 0.11 -4.28
C PRO A 76 1.41 1.04 -5.18
N ALA A 77 1.98 1.38 -6.33
CA ALA A 77 1.26 2.15 -7.33
C ALA A 77 0.09 1.35 -7.91
N GLY A 78 -1.00 2.03 -8.25
CA GLY A 78 -2.16 1.42 -8.88
C GLY A 78 -3.49 2.08 -8.54
N ILE A 79 -4.55 1.48 -9.09
CA ILE A 79 -5.92 1.91 -8.85
C ILE A 79 -6.53 1.05 -7.76
N TYR A 80 -7.04 1.72 -6.74
CA TYR A 80 -7.69 1.13 -5.58
C TYR A 80 -9.17 1.50 -5.59
N THR A 81 -10.02 0.58 -5.14
CA THR A 81 -11.41 0.89 -4.79
C THR A 81 -11.43 1.36 -3.36
N ILE A 82 -12.16 2.43 -3.06
CA ILE A 82 -12.36 2.91 -1.70
C ILE A 82 -13.72 2.43 -1.17
N GLU A 83 -13.71 1.89 0.04
CA GLU A 83 -14.91 1.61 0.82
C GLU A 83 -14.76 2.22 2.22
N ILE A 84 -15.79 2.88 2.73
CA ILE A 84 -15.77 3.54 4.04
C ILE A 84 -16.88 2.96 4.91
N TRP A 85 -16.50 2.38 6.05
CA TRP A 85 -17.43 1.88 7.04
C TRP A 85 -17.52 2.82 8.25
N VAL A 86 -18.73 3.15 8.68
CA VAL A 86 -18.99 3.95 9.89
C VAL A 86 -19.69 3.07 10.94
N GLU A 87 -19.11 2.93 12.13
CA GLU A 87 -19.59 2.09 13.25
C GLU A 87 -20.03 0.66 12.87
N ASN A 88 -19.45 0.07 11.82
CA ASN A 88 -19.90 -1.21 11.27
C ASN A 88 -21.38 -1.24 10.83
N LYS A 89 -22.02 -0.07 10.65
CA LYS A 89 -23.45 0.06 10.32
C LYS A 89 -23.66 0.51 8.87
N TYR A 90 -22.93 1.52 8.44
CA TYR A 90 -23.05 2.09 7.10
C TYR A 90 -21.77 1.81 6.30
N SER A 91 -21.91 1.29 5.08
CA SER A 91 -20.81 1.08 4.13
C SER A 91 -21.02 1.95 2.89
N PHE A 92 -20.04 2.78 2.57
CA PHE A 92 -20.07 3.73 1.45
C PHE A 92 -18.95 3.40 0.45
N PRO A 93 -19.19 3.55 -0.87
CA PRO A 93 -20.49 3.66 -1.51
C PRO A 93 -21.20 2.29 -1.56
N SER A 94 -22.46 2.25 -1.98
CA SER A 94 -23.17 0.99 -2.25
C SER A 94 -22.73 0.29 -3.56
N ASP A 95 -21.86 0.93 -4.34
CA ASP A 95 -21.21 0.36 -5.51
C ASP A 95 -19.68 0.43 -5.39
N ASN A 96 -18.98 -0.11 -6.38
CA ASN A 96 -17.51 -0.15 -6.41
C ASN A 96 -16.89 0.93 -7.32
N LYS A 97 -17.60 2.03 -7.59
CA LYS A 97 -17.15 3.04 -8.57
C LYS A 97 -16.17 4.05 -8.01
N ALA A 98 -16.20 4.32 -6.71
CA ALA A 98 -15.25 5.24 -6.10
C ALA A 98 -13.85 4.63 -6.11
N LYS A 99 -12.90 5.33 -6.75
CA LYS A 99 -11.52 4.87 -6.92
C LYS A 99 -10.52 5.92 -6.44
N ILE A 100 -9.37 5.45 -6.00
CA ILE A 100 -8.16 6.23 -5.75
C ILE A 100 -7.05 5.74 -6.68
N GLU A 101 -6.29 6.66 -7.25
CA GLU A 101 -5.09 6.34 -8.01
C GLU A 101 -3.85 6.72 -7.20
N VAL A 102 -3.04 5.72 -6.86
CA VAL A 102 -1.71 5.92 -6.30
C VAL A 102 -0.72 5.92 -7.45
N VAL A 103 -0.11 7.06 -7.69
CA VAL A 103 0.87 7.27 -8.76
C VAL A 103 2.26 7.00 -8.21
N GLU A 104 3.06 6.29 -9.00
CA GLU A 104 4.46 6.02 -8.70
C GLU A 104 5.24 7.31 -8.37
N SER A 105 6.05 7.25 -7.31
CA SER A 105 7.03 8.29 -7.00
C SER A 105 8.44 7.70 -7.09
N VAL A 106 9.46 8.53 -7.35
CA VAL A 106 10.86 8.04 -7.47
C VAL A 106 11.30 7.33 -6.18
N VAL A 107 10.92 7.87 -5.03
CA VAL A 107 11.21 7.30 -3.71
C VAL A 107 10.33 6.08 -3.44
N GLY A 108 9.04 6.17 -3.76
CA GLY A 108 8.06 5.10 -3.57
C GLY A 108 8.39 3.85 -4.37
N LYS A 109 8.77 4.02 -5.64
CA LYS A 109 9.29 2.96 -6.49
C LYS A 109 10.50 2.29 -5.87
N GLY A 110 11.46 3.06 -5.37
CA GLY A 110 12.65 2.50 -4.72
C GLY A 110 12.31 1.64 -3.50
N ILE A 111 11.35 2.06 -2.68
CA ILE A 111 10.86 1.28 -1.52
C ILE A 111 10.07 0.05 -1.97
N GLU A 112 9.26 0.17 -3.01
CA GLU A 112 8.51 -0.94 -3.58
C GLU A 112 9.45 -1.99 -4.19
N ASP A 113 10.48 -1.55 -4.92
CA ASP A 113 11.53 -2.42 -5.47
C ASP A 113 12.29 -3.13 -4.33
N ILE A 114 12.63 -2.40 -3.24
CA ILE A 114 13.23 -2.98 -2.02
C ILE A 114 12.36 -4.11 -1.45
N ASN A 115 11.04 -3.92 -1.41
CA ASN A 115 10.11 -4.86 -0.80
C ASN A 115 9.69 -6.01 -1.73
N ASN A 116 9.60 -5.78 -3.04
CA ASN A 116 8.97 -6.71 -3.99
C ASN A 116 9.95 -7.58 -4.78
N ARG A 117 11.22 -7.19 -4.96
CA ARG A 117 12.12 -7.92 -5.86
C ARG A 117 13.56 -7.77 -5.44
N ASN A 118 14.17 -8.88 -5.01
CA ASN A 118 15.57 -9.30 -5.28
C ASN A 118 16.69 -8.25 -5.28
N ILE A 119 16.47 -7.06 -4.73
CA ILE A 119 17.45 -5.98 -4.56
C ILE A 119 18.64 -6.48 -3.76
N TRP A 120 18.41 -7.36 -2.79
CA TRP A 120 19.47 -8.03 -2.07
C TRP A 120 20.29 -8.91 -3.02
N GLU A 121 19.67 -9.67 -3.92
CA GLU A 121 20.40 -10.43 -4.94
C GLU A 121 21.13 -9.52 -5.94
N GLU A 122 20.51 -8.43 -6.38
CA GLU A 122 21.11 -7.48 -7.33
C GLU A 122 22.29 -6.72 -6.72
N VAL A 123 22.16 -6.25 -5.47
CA VAL A 123 23.23 -5.62 -4.70
C VAL A 123 24.37 -6.61 -4.44
N LEU A 124 24.04 -7.86 -4.09
CA LEU A 124 25.05 -8.91 -3.91
C LEU A 124 25.75 -9.24 -5.24
N LYS A 125 25.03 -9.42 -6.35
CA LYS A 125 25.59 -9.64 -7.69
C LYS A 125 26.51 -8.49 -8.10
N PHE A 126 26.04 -7.24 -7.96
CA PHE A 126 26.84 -6.06 -8.25
C PHE A 126 28.11 -6.00 -7.39
N GLY A 127 27.98 -6.27 -6.08
CA GLY A 127 29.11 -6.31 -5.16
C GLY A 127 30.16 -7.35 -5.55
N ILE A 128 29.73 -8.53 -5.99
CA ILE A 128 30.61 -9.60 -6.50
C ILE A 128 31.27 -9.18 -7.82
N GLU A 129 30.48 -8.70 -8.79
CA GLU A 129 30.99 -8.27 -10.11
C GLU A 129 32.01 -7.13 -10.04
N LYS A 130 31.84 -6.21 -9.09
CA LYS A 130 32.77 -5.10 -8.85
C LYS A 130 33.93 -5.46 -7.92
N GLY A 131 33.99 -6.70 -7.43
CA GLY A 131 35.00 -7.15 -6.48
C GLY A 131 34.93 -6.46 -5.11
N LEU A 132 33.80 -5.84 -4.79
CA LEU A 132 33.51 -5.23 -3.48
C LEU A 132 33.17 -6.31 -2.44
N ILE A 133 32.57 -7.41 -2.89
CA ILE A 133 32.35 -8.63 -2.11
C ILE A 133 33.23 -9.71 -2.73
N LYS A 134 34.23 -10.18 -1.98
CA LYS A 134 35.10 -11.28 -2.43
C LYS A 134 34.40 -12.62 -2.17
N GLN A 135 34.50 -13.52 -3.14
CA GLN A 135 34.04 -14.92 -3.08
C GLN A 135 35.21 -15.86 -3.35
N ASP A 136 36.39 -15.51 -2.85
CA ASP A 136 37.60 -16.32 -2.99
C ASP A 136 37.80 -17.25 -1.78
N SER A 137 38.77 -18.15 -1.88
CA SER A 137 39.03 -19.18 -0.87
C SER A 137 39.26 -18.63 0.55
N GLY A 138 39.68 -17.37 0.65
CA GLY A 138 39.95 -16.67 1.92
C GLY A 138 38.79 -15.82 2.45
N SER A 139 37.63 -15.83 1.79
CA SER A 139 36.48 -15.01 2.19
C SER A 139 35.71 -15.65 3.35
N ASP A 140 35.44 -14.86 4.40
CA ASP A 140 34.62 -15.25 5.57
C ASP A 140 33.11 -15.24 5.27
N PHE A 141 32.72 -14.61 4.16
CA PHE A 141 31.35 -14.54 3.66
C PHE A 141 31.21 -15.37 2.38
N VAL A 142 30.23 -16.28 2.35
CA VAL A 142 29.97 -17.17 1.20
C VAL A 142 28.50 -17.07 0.80
N ILE A 143 28.25 -16.91 -0.49
CA ILE A 143 26.90 -16.83 -1.07
C ILE A 143 26.72 -18.01 -2.01
N GLY A 144 25.67 -18.81 -1.82
CA GLY A 144 25.42 -19.95 -2.70
C GLY A 144 24.31 -20.86 -2.22
N ASN A 145 23.85 -21.74 -3.11
CA ASN A 145 22.69 -22.61 -2.89
C ASN A 145 22.99 -23.84 -2.02
N GLN A 146 24.23 -24.00 -1.58
CA GLN A 146 24.66 -25.08 -0.71
C GLN A 146 25.52 -24.50 0.42
N PRO A 147 25.37 -25.02 1.65
CA PRO A 147 26.14 -24.54 2.79
C PRO A 147 27.65 -24.79 2.55
N PRO A 148 28.53 -23.86 2.94
CA PRO A 148 29.96 -24.05 2.83
C PRO A 148 30.42 -25.21 3.71
N THR A 149 31.42 -25.95 3.23
CA THR A 149 32.06 -27.04 3.99
C THR A 149 32.71 -26.52 5.28
N ASP A 150 33.23 -25.29 5.24
CA ASP A 150 33.77 -24.60 6.40
C ASP A 150 32.64 -23.91 7.18
N LYS A 151 32.37 -24.41 8.40
CA LYS A 151 31.29 -23.95 9.28
C LYS A 151 31.61 -22.66 10.02
N ASN A 152 32.82 -22.13 9.92
CA ASN A 152 33.19 -20.84 10.50
C ASN A 152 32.84 -19.64 9.60
N LYS A 153 32.31 -19.91 8.39
CA LYS A 153 31.92 -18.89 7.42
C LYS A 153 30.47 -18.44 7.61
N ILE A 154 30.21 -17.15 7.36
CA ILE A 154 28.86 -16.61 7.27
C ILE A 154 28.29 -16.98 5.90
N TRP A 155 27.26 -17.81 5.90
CA TRP A 155 26.58 -18.28 4.69
C TRP A 155 25.28 -17.50 4.46
N ILE A 156 25.08 -17.05 3.22
CA ILE A 156 23.83 -16.46 2.76
C ILE A 156 23.25 -17.40 1.70
N ASP A 157 22.13 -18.05 2.04
CA ASP A 157 21.31 -18.82 1.10
C ASP A 157 20.43 -17.86 0.30
N THR A 158 20.60 -17.83 -1.02
CA THR A 158 19.79 -16.99 -1.91
C THR A 158 18.50 -17.65 -2.35
N GLY A 159 18.30 -18.95 -2.12
CA GLY A 159 17.06 -19.66 -2.47
C GLY A 159 16.70 -19.74 -3.96
N VAL A 160 17.51 -19.16 -4.87
CA VAL A 160 17.28 -19.20 -6.32
C VAL A 160 17.95 -20.43 -6.92
N SER A 161 17.15 -21.37 -7.43
CA SER A 161 17.63 -22.45 -8.29
C SER A 161 17.87 -21.93 -9.70
N GLU A 162 19.00 -22.28 -10.32
CA GLU A 162 19.23 -22.09 -11.77
C GLU A 162 18.27 -22.94 -12.61
#